data_AF-A0A1C2ISL2-F1
#
_entry.id   AF-A0A1C2ISL2-F1
#
_cell.length_a   1.000
_cell.length_b   1.000
_cell.length_c   1.000
_cell.angle_alpha   90.00
_cell.angle_beta   90.00
_cell.angle_gamma   90.00
#
_symmetry.space_group_name_H-M   'P 1'
#
loop_
_entity.id
_entity.type
_entity.pdbx_description
1 polymer ?
#
loop_
_entity_poly.entity_id
_entity_poly.type
_entity_poly.pdbx_seq_one_letter_code
_entity_poly.pdbx_strand_id
1 'polypeptide(L)'
;MMNVIEAATILNVRPDADHLVVKAAYHALAKRHHPDQGGDTATMQRVNAAYDYMSTRTKTARQAEWERLQPKPAHQPERQSWRVGQFDEYAASKMAEKANKAAASSPNPERYTTRPWKPAPQSLRKRFHSWKASSPWHIRWLLNLCLFLLIMASRLAVVAGMFYGYAESVRWGIKALAHGAWVLLIIFPGIVVVLAGLMVTGILALNFLHGGWKGLADFFMDRGHEGLTPDPSAWTRKTTRTGGRTRWI
;
A
#
# COMPACT_ATOMS: atom_id res chain seq x y z
N MET A 1 -34.01 11.58 -5.45
CA MET A 1 -32.70 12.27 -5.35
C MET A 1 -31.72 11.31 -4.72
N MET A 2 -30.56 11.10 -5.34
CA MET A 2 -29.47 10.33 -4.74
C MET A 2 -29.01 11.01 -3.45
N ASN A 3 -28.67 10.24 -2.41
CA ASN A 3 -28.07 10.76 -1.17
C ASN A 3 -26.61 10.28 -1.01
N VAL A 4 -25.89 10.81 -0.03
CA VAL A 4 -24.48 10.45 0.20
C VAL A 4 -24.26 8.96 0.53
N ILE A 5 -25.21 8.30 1.20
CA ILE A 5 -25.12 6.87 1.56
C ILE A 5 -25.22 6.00 0.31
N GLU A 6 -26.20 6.30 -0.54
CA GLU A 6 -26.47 5.58 -1.77
C GLU A 6 -25.31 5.73 -2.75
N ALA A 7 -24.82 6.95 -2.95
CA ALA A 7 -23.68 7.22 -3.84
C ALA A 7 -22.40 6.51 -3.37
N ALA A 8 -22.11 6.55 -2.06
CA ALA A 8 -20.94 5.87 -1.49
C ALA A 8 -21.04 4.34 -1.62
N THR A 9 -22.25 3.79 -1.47
CA THR A 9 -22.53 2.35 -1.61
C THR A 9 -22.35 1.89 -3.06
N ILE A 10 -22.86 2.63 -4.03
CA ILE A 10 -22.71 2.31 -5.47
C ILE A 10 -21.24 2.30 -5.88
N LEU A 11 -20.45 3.27 -5.39
CA LEU A 11 -19.02 3.34 -5.68
C LEU A 11 -18.16 2.41 -4.82
N ASN A 12 -18.77 1.73 -3.83
CA ASN A 12 -18.07 0.90 -2.84
C ASN A 12 -16.92 1.65 -2.12
N VAL A 13 -17.20 2.89 -1.69
CA VAL A 13 -16.28 3.76 -0.96
C VAL A 13 -16.91 4.25 0.33
N ARG A 14 -16.09 4.82 1.22
CA ARG A 14 -16.63 5.50 2.41
C ARG A 14 -17.28 6.85 2.05
N PRO A 15 -18.31 7.31 2.78
CA PRO A 15 -18.93 8.63 2.58
C PRO A 15 -17.94 9.79 2.71
N ASP A 16 -16.94 9.64 3.58
CA ASP A 16 -15.85 10.59 3.85
C ASP A 16 -14.60 10.34 2.97
N ALA A 17 -14.69 9.48 1.96
CA ALA A 17 -13.59 9.18 1.07
C ALA A 17 -13.08 10.43 0.35
N ASP A 18 -11.76 10.47 0.18
CA ASP A 18 -11.07 11.51 -0.59
C ASP A 18 -11.51 11.48 -2.06
N HIS A 19 -11.47 12.64 -2.73
CA HIS A 19 -11.81 12.76 -4.14
C HIS A 19 -10.97 11.82 -5.03
N LEU A 20 -9.70 11.60 -4.68
CA LEU A 20 -8.84 10.67 -5.42
C LEU A 20 -9.33 9.22 -5.30
N VAL A 21 -9.79 8.82 -4.11
CA VAL A 21 -10.34 7.47 -3.86
C VAL A 21 -11.65 7.29 -4.62
N VAL A 22 -12.53 8.29 -4.59
CA VAL A 22 -13.80 8.31 -5.34
C VAL A 22 -13.52 8.17 -6.85
N LYS A 23 -12.56 8.93 -7.38
CA LYS A 23 -12.17 8.87 -8.80
C LYS A 23 -11.58 7.52 -9.19
N ALA A 24 -10.71 6.95 -8.35
CA ALA A 24 -10.13 5.62 -8.59
C ALA A 24 -11.20 4.52 -8.61
N ALA A 25 -12.13 4.55 -7.65
CA ALA A 25 -13.25 3.62 -7.59
C ALA A 25 -14.16 3.73 -8.82
N TYR A 26 -14.47 4.97 -9.25
CA TYR A 26 -15.21 5.23 -10.48
C TYR A 26 -14.52 4.60 -11.71
N HIS A 27 -13.23 4.85 -11.92
CA HIS A 27 -12.51 4.28 -13.07
C HIS A 27 -12.50 2.74 -13.06
N ALA A 28 -12.36 2.13 -11.88
CA ALA A 28 -12.39 0.68 -11.74
C ALA A 28 -13.77 0.10 -12.10
N LEU A 29 -14.85 0.73 -11.63
CA LEU A 29 -16.23 0.31 -11.92
C LEU A 29 -16.61 0.58 -13.38
N ALA A 30 -16.22 1.74 -13.92
CA ALA A 30 -16.50 2.11 -15.31
C ALA A 30 -15.86 1.11 -16.27
N LYS A 31 -14.60 0.72 -16.03
CA LYS A 31 -13.92 -0.31 -16.84
C LYS A 31 -14.65 -1.65 -16.80
N ARG A 32 -15.25 -2.02 -15.67
CA ARG A 32 -15.95 -3.30 -15.52
C ARG A 32 -17.34 -3.31 -16.15
N HIS A 33 -18.06 -2.19 -16.08
CA HIS A 33 -19.46 -2.09 -16.48
C HIS A 33 -19.68 -1.31 -17.79
N HIS A 34 -18.63 -0.97 -18.52
CA HIS A 34 -18.74 -0.26 -19.79
C HIS A 34 -19.53 -1.08 -20.83
N PRO A 35 -20.55 -0.51 -21.51
CA PRO A 35 -21.35 -1.24 -22.49
C PRO A 35 -20.50 -1.83 -23.63
N ASP A 36 -19.51 -1.08 -24.13
CA ASP A 36 -18.60 -1.56 -25.18
C ASP A 36 -17.73 -2.75 -24.78
N GLN A 37 -17.61 -3.04 -23.48
CA GLN A 37 -16.88 -4.19 -22.95
C GLN A 37 -17.82 -5.32 -22.48
N GLY A 38 -19.09 -5.28 -22.90
CA GLY A 38 -20.11 -6.26 -22.51
C GLY A 38 -20.73 -6.00 -21.14
N GLY A 39 -20.59 -4.77 -20.61
CA GLY A 39 -21.22 -4.33 -19.37
C GLY A 39 -22.68 -3.89 -19.55
N ASP A 40 -23.33 -3.63 -18.42
CA ASP A 40 -24.73 -3.17 -18.38
C ASP A 40 -24.80 -1.63 -18.36
N THR A 41 -25.52 -1.07 -19.34
CA THR A 41 -25.74 0.38 -19.48
C THR A 41 -26.45 0.97 -18.26
N ALA A 42 -27.44 0.27 -17.69
CA ALA A 42 -28.18 0.76 -16.54
C ALA A 42 -27.29 0.84 -15.28
N THR A 43 -26.39 -0.12 -15.12
CA THR A 43 -25.38 -0.10 -14.06
C THR A 43 -24.36 1.02 -14.26
N MET A 44 -23.88 1.25 -15.49
CA MET A 44 -22.97 2.35 -15.79
C MET A 44 -23.60 3.72 -15.50
N GLN A 45 -24.88 3.92 -15.85
CA GLN A 45 -25.60 5.16 -15.54
C GLN A 45 -25.69 5.42 -14.04
N ARG A 46 -25.94 4.38 -13.22
CA ARG A 46 -25.94 4.51 -11.75
C ARG A 46 -24.56 4.89 -11.20
N VAL A 47 -23.50 4.31 -11.75
CA VAL A 47 -22.11 4.62 -11.36
C VAL A 47 -21.77 6.08 -11.72
N ASN A 48 -22.16 6.55 -12.91
CA ASN A 48 -21.96 7.95 -13.33
C ASN A 48 -22.70 8.91 -12.38
N ALA A 49 -23.98 8.66 -12.12
CA ALA A 49 -24.77 9.49 -11.22
C ALA A 49 -24.18 9.55 -9.79
N ALA A 50 -23.63 8.43 -9.30
CA ALA A 50 -22.98 8.38 -7.99
C ALA A 50 -21.65 9.17 -7.98
N TYR A 51 -20.87 9.09 -9.06
CA TYR A 51 -19.63 9.86 -9.21
C TYR A 51 -19.90 11.36 -9.29
N ASP A 52 -20.90 11.78 -10.09
CA ASP A 52 -21.29 13.19 -10.21
C ASP A 52 -21.77 13.73 -8.86
N TYR A 53 -22.54 12.94 -8.10
CA TYR A 53 -22.98 13.30 -6.76
C TYR A 53 -21.81 13.56 -5.80
N MET A 54 -20.81 12.67 -5.82
CA MET A 54 -19.67 12.70 -4.89
C MET A 54 -18.60 13.73 -5.28
N SER A 55 -18.42 14.00 -6.58
CA SER A 55 -17.43 14.93 -7.11
C SER A 55 -17.86 16.39 -7.01
N THR A 56 -19.16 16.67 -7.11
CA THR A 56 -19.73 18.03 -6.98
C THR A 56 -19.73 18.56 -5.55
N ARG A 57 -19.63 17.68 -4.55
CA ARG A 57 -19.71 18.05 -3.12
C ARG A 57 -18.35 17.95 -2.43
N THR A 58 -18.04 18.96 -1.64
CA THR A 58 -16.87 18.93 -0.75
C THR A 58 -16.99 17.81 0.27
N LYS A 59 -15.84 17.31 0.76
CA LYS A 59 -15.78 16.27 1.79
C LYS A 59 -16.57 16.65 3.05
N THR A 60 -16.47 17.92 3.47
CA THR A 60 -17.18 18.45 4.64
C THR A 60 -18.71 18.46 4.44
N ALA A 61 -19.20 18.84 3.26
CA ALA A 61 -20.62 18.82 2.95
C ALA A 61 -21.18 17.39 2.95
N ARG A 62 -20.46 16.44 2.34
CA ARG A 62 -20.81 15.01 2.35
C ARG A 62 -20.87 14.44 3.77
N GLN A 63 -19.91 14.80 4.60
CA GLN A 63 -19.84 14.35 5.99
C GLN A 63 -20.98 14.92 6.84
N ALA A 64 -21.29 16.20 6.71
CA ALA A 64 -22.43 16.81 7.41
C ALA A 64 -23.76 16.20 7.00
N GLU A 65 -23.93 15.86 5.72
CA GLU A 65 -25.10 15.14 5.23
C GLU A 65 -25.18 13.72 5.80
N TRP A 66 -24.05 12.99 5.82
CA TRP A 66 -23.96 11.65 6.41
C TRP A 66 -24.37 11.67 7.89
N GLU A 67 -23.88 12.64 8.66
CA GLU A 67 -24.23 12.81 10.08
C GLU A 67 -25.73 13.08 10.30
N ARG A 68 -26.38 13.84 9.41
CA ARG A 68 -27.84 14.08 9.46
C ARG A 68 -28.65 12.81 9.17
N LEU A 69 -28.14 11.96 8.29
CA LEU A 69 -28.81 10.73 7.89
C LEU A 69 -28.55 9.57 8.86
N GLN A 70 -27.55 9.67 9.73
CA GLN A 70 -27.38 8.68 10.78
C GLN A 70 -28.60 8.71 11.71
N PRO A 71 -29.21 7.55 11.99
CA PRO A 71 -30.24 7.48 13.01
C PRO A 71 -29.60 7.96 14.31
N LYS A 72 -30.02 9.13 14.78
CA LYS A 72 -29.61 9.64 16.09
C LYS A 72 -29.85 8.48 17.05
N PRO A 73 -28.81 7.96 17.73
CA PRO A 73 -28.98 6.81 18.60
C PRO A 73 -30.15 7.16 19.50
N ALA A 74 -31.25 6.39 19.36
CA ALA A 74 -32.42 6.54 20.20
C ALA A 74 -31.87 6.64 21.61
N HIS A 75 -32.23 7.71 22.33
CA HIS A 75 -31.78 7.97 23.70
C HIS A 75 -31.62 6.61 24.36
N GLN A 76 -30.37 6.16 24.57
CA GLN A 76 -30.15 4.94 25.31
C GLN A 76 -30.94 5.19 26.58
N PRO A 77 -31.97 4.38 26.90
CA PRO A 77 -32.76 4.60 28.10
C PRO A 77 -31.73 4.78 29.19
N GLU A 78 -31.73 6.00 29.77
CA GLU A 78 -30.77 6.49 30.73
C GLU A 78 -30.29 5.27 31.50
N ARG A 79 -29.04 4.83 31.24
CA ARG A 79 -28.55 3.56 31.77
C ARG A 79 -28.90 3.60 33.24
N GLN A 80 -29.88 2.79 33.65
CA GLN A 80 -30.33 2.75 35.02
C GLN A 80 -29.06 2.66 35.82
N SER A 81 -28.74 3.73 36.54
CA SER A 81 -27.50 3.85 37.27
C SER A 81 -27.57 2.72 38.28
N TRP A 82 -26.93 1.59 37.96
CA TRP A 82 -26.85 0.46 38.85
C TRP A 82 -26.37 1.03 40.17
N ARG A 83 -27.23 0.95 41.19
CA ARG A 83 -26.89 1.46 42.51
C ARG A 83 -25.63 0.70 42.91
N VAL A 84 -24.54 1.41 43.19
CA VAL A 84 -23.24 0.83 43.57
C VAL A 84 -23.50 -0.23 44.65
N GLY A 85 -23.28 -1.51 44.30
CA GLY A 85 -23.67 -2.68 45.10
C GLY A 85 -24.39 -3.79 44.33
N GLN A 86 -25.20 -3.45 43.31
CA GLN A 86 -25.98 -4.46 42.55
C GLN A 86 -25.11 -5.25 41.55
N PHE A 87 -23.95 -4.69 41.15
CA PHE A 87 -22.97 -5.37 40.30
C PHE A 87 -22.22 -6.46 41.06
N ASP A 88 -21.95 -6.26 42.36
CA ASP A 88 -21.27 -7.25 43.20
C ASP A 88 -22.16 -8.48 43.42
N GLU A 89 -23.46 -8.27 43.59
CA GLU A 89 -24.45 -9.34 43.77
C GLU A 89 -24.67 -10.15 42.47
N TYR A 90 -24.74 -9.46 41.32
CA TYR A 90 -24.81 -10.13 40.02
C TYR A 90 -23.51 -10.88 39.69
N ALA A 91 -22.35 -10.27 39.93
CA ALA A 91 -21.06 -10.91 39.72
C ALA A 91 -20.86 -12.11 40.65
N ALA A 92 -21.26 -12.01 41.93
CA ALA A 92 -21.22 -13.12 42.88
C ALA A 92 -22.12 -14.28 42.44
N SER A 93 -23.35 -14.00 41.97
CA SER A 93 -24.26 -15.04 41.47
C SER A 93 -23.69 -15.77 40.25
N LYS A 94 -23.08 -15.04 39.31
CA LYS A 94 -22.44 -15.63 38.11
C LYS A 94 -21.16 -16.38 38.44
N MET A 95 -20.38 -15.94 39.43
CA MET A 95 -19.20 -16.66 39.92
C MET A 95 -19.60 -17.96 40.63
N ALA A 96 -20.69 -17.95 41.42
CA ALA A 96 -21.22 -19.15 42.06
C ALA A 96 -21.76 -20.16 41.03
N GLU A 97 -22.47 -19.70 40.00
CA GLU A 97 -22.93 -20.54 38.88
C GLU A 97 -21.74 -21.18 38.15
N LYS A 98 -20.68 -20.40 37.89
CA LYS A 98 -19.45 -20.88 37.25
C LYS A 98 -18.67 -21.86 38.14
N ALA A 99 -18.62 -21.64 39.45
CA ALA A 99 -17.97 -22.54 40.41
C ALA A 99 -18.69 -23.89 40.49
N ASN A 100 -20.02 -23.91 40.55
CA ASN A 100 -20.80 -25.15 40.49
C ASN A 100 -20.61 -25.90 39.16
N LYS A 101 -20.51 -25.17 38.05
CA LYS A 101 -20.25 -25.77 36.73
C LYS A 101 -18.83 -26.32 36.59
N ALA A 102 -17.85 -25.68 37.23
CA ALA A 102 -16.45 -26.14 37.28
C ALA A 102 -16.26 -27.36 38.20
N ALA A 103 -17.02 -27.45 39.31
CA ALA A 103 -17.01 -28.60 40.21
C ALA A 103 -17.57 -29.87 39.55
N ALA A 104 -18.52 -29.73 38.61
CA ALA A 104 -19.11 -30.84 37.87
C ALA A 104 -18.21 -31.43 36.75
N SER A 105 -17.09 -30.77 36.43
CA SER A 105 -16.21 -31.18 35.32
C SER A 105 -14.75 -31.16 35.75
N SER A 106 -14.40 -31.83 36.86
CA SER A 106 -13.03 -31.89 37.36
C SER A 106 -12.17 -32.79 36.45
N PRO A 107 -11.26 -32.25 35.61
CA PRO A 107 -10.35 -33.05 34.82
C PRO A 107 -9.09 -33.32 35.66
N ASN A 108 -8.66 -34.57 35.67
CA ASN A 108 -7.48 -35.07 36.37
C ASN A 108 -6.28 -34.07 36.31
N PRO A 109 -5.80 -33.53 37.46
CA PRO A 109 -4.79 -32.46 37.51
C PRO A 109 -3.37 -32.91 37.11
N GLU A 110 -3.12 -34.18 36.85
CA GLU A 110 -1.76 -34.69 36.61
C GLU A 110 -1.20 -34.49 35.18
N ARG A 111 -1.92 -33.82 34.26
CA ARG A 111 -1.49 -33.75 32.84
C ARG A 111 -1.09 -32.39 32.28
N TYR A 112 -0.97 -31.33 33.08
CA TYR A 112 -0.44 -30.05 32.59
C TYR A 112 1.02 -29.85 32.98
N THR A 113 1.91 -30.52 32.26
CA THR A 113 3.32 -30.13 32.26
C THR A 113 3.45 -28.78 31.57
N THR A 114 3.65 -27.73 32.34
CA THR A 114 3.93 -26.37 31.83
C THR A 114 5.32 -26.36 31.21
N ARG A 115 5.46 -26.80 29.95
CA ARG A 115 6.65 -26.48 29.16
C ARG A 115 6.63 -24.97 28.87
N PRO A 116 7.65 -24.20 29.25
CA PRO A 116 7.71 -22.78 28.94
C PRO A 116 7.69 -22.59 27.42
N TRP A 117 6.67 -21.90 26.93
CA TRP A 117 6.52 -21.58 25.51
C TRP A 117 7.71 -20.73 25.07
N LYS A 118 8.59 -21.30 24.24
CA LYS A 118 9.62 -20.53 23.54
C LYS A 118 8.98 -19.98 22.25
N PRO A 119 8.96 -18.65 22.03
CA PRO A 119 8.50 -18.12 20.75
C PRO A 119 9.33 -18.73 19.63
N ALA A 120 8.66 -19.25 18.59
CA ALA A 120 9.34 -19.79 17.43
C ALA A 120 10.33 -18.76 16.86
N PRO A 121 11.53 -19.17 16.42
CA PRO A 121 12.52 -18.25 15.87
C PRO A 121 11.88 -17.48 14.72
N GLN A 122 11.85 -16.16 14.85
CA GLN A 122 11.26 -15.30 13.84
C GLN A 122 12.04 -15.48 12.54
N SER A 123 11.35 -15.96 11.49
CA SER A 123 11.92 -16.12 10.15
C SER A 123 12.64 -14.83 9.72
N LEU A 124 13.82 -14.95 9.11
CA LEU A 124 14.63 -13.81 8.63
C LEU A 124 13.82 -12.78 7.85
N ARG A 125 12.80 -13.24 7.11
CA ARG A 125 11.87 -12.40 6.35
C ARG A 125 11.11 -11.40 7.22
N LYS A 126 10.64 -11.80 8.42
CA LYS A 126 9.95 -10.91 9.36
C LYS A 126 10.89 -9.86 9.94
N ARG A 127 12.15 -10.23 10.26
CA ARG A 127 13.18 -9.28 10.73
C ARG A 127 13.53 -8.24 9.67
N PHE A 128 13.56 -8.64 8.40
CA PHE A 128 13.80 -7.72 7.30
C PHE A 128 12.65 -6.72 7.11
N HIS A 129 11.40 -7.18 7.20
CA HIS A 129 10.24 -6.28 7.11
C HIS A 129 10.15 -5.29 8.29
N SER A 130 10.43 -5.73 9.52
CA SER A 130 10.46 -4.83 10.67
C SER A 130 11.59 -3.81 10.54
N TRP A 131 12.77 -4.24 10.07
CA TRP A 131 13.88 -3.33 9.81
C TRP A 131 13.52 -2.28 8.75
N LYS A 132 12.97 -2.71 7.60
CA LYS A 132 12.57 -1.81 6.51
C LYS A 132 11.53 -0.78 6.94
N ALA A 133 10.65 -1.12 7.87
CA ALA A 133 9.68 -0.18 8.45
C ALA A 133 10.32 0.82 9.42
N SER A 134 11.38 0.43 10.13
CA SER A 134 12.11 1.28 11.08
C SER A 134 13.24 2.11 10.47
N SER A 135 13.67 1.81 9.23
CA SER A 135 14.80 2.50 8.63
C SER A 135 14.50 3.98 8.38
N PRO A 136 15.36 4.90 8.85
CA PRO A 136 15.18 6.32 8.60
C PRO A 136 15.26 6.64 7.10
N TRP A 137 14.55 7.71 6.72
CA TRP A 137 14.26 8.01 5.31
C TRP A 137 15.54 8.15 4.44
N HIS A 138 16.62 8.70 5.01
CA HIS A 138 17.89 8.90 4.33
C HIS A 138 18.60 7.59 3.96
N ILE A 139 18.46 6.53 4.78
CA ILE A 139 19.02 5.20 4.44
C ILE A 139 18.28 4.60 3.25
N ARG A 140 16.95 4.75 3.20
CA ARG A 140 16.14 4.28 2.06
C ARG A 140 16.51 5.04 0.79
N TRP A 141 16.73 6.34 0.90
CA TRP A 141 17.18 7.17 -0.23
C TRP A 141 18.57 6.77 -0.73
N LEU A 142 19.53 6.56 0.17
CA LEU A 142 20.88 6.09 -0.18
C LEU A 142 20.88 4.71 -0.86
N LEU A 143 20.06 3.77 -0.38
CA LEU A 143 19.94 2.45 -1.02
C LEU A 143 19.35 2.56 -2.43
N ASN A 144 18.32 3.38 -2.61
CA ASN A 144 17.74 3.63 -3.93
C ASN A 144 18.73 4.33 -4.87
N LEU A 145 19.51 5.29 -4.36
CA LEU A 145 20.56 5.96 -5.12
C LEU A 145 21.66 4.98 -5.54
N CYS A 146 22.11 4.12 -4.62
CA CYS A 146 23.10 3.09 -4.91
C CYS A 146 22.60 2.12 -5.99
N LEU A 147 21.35 1.64 -5.87
CA LEU A 147 20.73 0.78 -6.89
C LEU A 147 20.64 1.48 -8.25
N PHE A 148 20.25 2.76 -8.27
CA PHE A 148 20.19 3.56 -9.48
C PHE A 148 21.57 3.71 -10.14
N LEU A 149 22.61 4.03 -9.36
CA LEU A 149 23.98 4.14 -9.85
C LEU A 149 24.50 2.82 -10.40
N LEU A 150 24.16 1.69 -9.77
CA LEU A 150 24.52 0.36 -10.25
C LEU A 150 23.86 0.07 -11.60
N ILE A 151 22.57 0.38 -11.75
CA ILE A 151 21.86 0.24 -13.03
C ILE A 151 22.49 1.11 -14.12
N MET A 152 22.84 2.36 -13.80
CA MET A 152 23.50 3.28 -14.73
C MET A 152 24.89 2.78 -15.13
N ALA A 153 25.69 2.31 -14.18
CA ALA A 153 27.02 1.74 -14.45
C ALA A 153 26.93 0.51 -15.36
N SER A 154 25.98 -0.41 -15.10
CA SER A 154 25.75 -1.57 -15.97
C SER A 154 25.37 -1.17 -17.39
N ARG A 155 24.52 -0.15 -17.57
CA ARG A 155 24.16 0.35 -18.91
C ARG A 155 25.35 0.99 -19.62
N LEU A 156 26.17 1.76 -18.89
CA LEU A 156 27.35 2.42 -19.46
C LEU A 156 28.41 1.40 -19.89
N ALA A 157 28.54 0.28 -19.16
CA ALA A 157 29.39 -0.84 -19.55
C ALA A 157 28.93 -1.51 -20.86
N VAL A 158 27.62 -1.67 -21.07
CA VAL A 158 27.07 -2.21 -22.33
C VAL A 158 27.42 -1.28 -23.50
N VAL A 159 27.20 0.03 -23.34
CA VAL A 159 27.54 1.03 -24.36
C VAL A 159 29.04 1.01 -24.67
N ALA A 160 29.90 0.97 -23.65
CA ALA A 160 31.34 0.85 -23.83
C ALA A 160 31.74 -0.42 -24.61
N GLY A 161 31.10 -1.55 -24.32
CA GLY A 161 31.28 -2.80 -25.06
C GLY A 161 30.90 -2.69 -26.54
N MET A 162 29.83 -1.96 -26.86
CA MET A 162 29.42 -1.70 -28.24
C MET A 162 30.44 -0.85 -29.00
N PHE A 163 30.95 0.22 -28.38
CA PHE A 163 32.01 1.05 -28.97
C PHE A 163 33.30 0.27 -29.18
N TYR A 164 33.67 -0.59 -28.23
CA TYR A 164 34.83 -1.47 -28.35
C TYR A 164 34.66 -2.45 -29.53
N GLY A 165 33.50 -3.10 -29.64
CA GLY A 165 33.20 -3.99 -30.76
C GLY A 165 33.23 -3.28 -32.12
N TYR A 166 32.74 -2.03 -32.18
CA TYR A 166 32.82 -1.19 -33.37
C TYR A 166 34.27 -0.86 -33.73
N ALA A 167 35.08 -0.40 -32.77
CA ALA A 167 36.49 -0.08 -33.00
C ALA A 167 37.28 -1.29 -33.52
N GLU A 168 37.02 -2.48 -32.95
CA GLU A 168 37.65 -3.71 -33.40
C GLU A 168 37.18 -4.09 -34.82
N SER A 169 35.89 -3.96 -35.13
CA SER A 169 35.36 -4.19 -36.48
C SER A 169 36.00 -3.27 -37.53
N VAL A 170 36.22 -1.99 -37.19
CA VAL A 170 36.95 -1.05 -38.05
C VAL A 170 38.39 -1.49 -38.24
N ARG A 171 39.06 -1.93 -37.17
CA ARG A 171 40.44 -2.46 -37.24
C ARG A 171 40.55 -3.66 -38.19
N TRP A 172 39.59 -4.59 -38.15
CA TRP A 172 39.50 -5.70 -39.09
C TRP A 172 39.20 -5.24 -40.52
N GLY A 173 38.29 -4.28 -40.69
CA GLY A 173 37.97 -3.69 -41.98
C GLY A 173 39.18 -3.06 -42.67
N ILE A 174 40.01 -2.31 -41.94
CA ILE A 174 41.26 -1.73 -42.46
C ILE A 174 42.23 -2.80 -42.95
N LYS A 175 42.31 -3.95 -42.27
CA LYS A 175 43.13 -5.08 -42.73
C LYS A 175 42.52 -5.76 -43.97
N ALA A 176 41.21 -5.90 -44.02
CA ALA A 176 40.51 -6.52 -45.16
C ALA A 176 40.55 -5.65 -46.43
N LEU A 177 40.66 -4.33 -46.29
CA LEU A 177 40.88 -3.39 -47.40
C LEU A 177 42.13 -3.71 -48.21
N ALA A 178 43.19 -4.19 -47.55
CA ALA A 178 44.42 -4.64 -48.22
C ALA A 178 44.19 -5.86 -49.13
N HIS A 179 43.04 -6.54 -49.01
CA HIS A 179 42.69 -7.74 -49.77
C HIS A 179 41.51 -7.53 -50.75
N GLY A 180 41.08 -6.29 -51.01
CA GLY A 180 40.10 -5.98 -52.05
C GLY A 180 38.63 -6.23 -51.68
N ALA A 181 38.31 -6.47 -50.41
CA ALA A 181 36.95 -6.78 -49.95
C ALA A 181 36.11 -5.53 -49.58
N TRP A 182 35.96 -4.58 -50.51
CA TRP A 182 35.32 -3.28 -50.26
C TRP A 182 33.81 -3.35 -49.95
N VAL A 183 33.10 -4.34 -50.48
CA VAL A 183 31.63 -4.46 -50.32
C VAL A 183 31.24 -4.86 -48.89
N LEU A 184 32.05 -5.66 -48.21
CA LEU A 184 31.79 -6.08 -46.82
C LEU A 184 31.90 -4.91 -45.82
N LEU A 185 32.69 -3.89 -46.17
CA LEU A 185 32.93 -2.72 -45.31
C LEU A 185 31.75 -1.77 -45.18
N ILE A 186 30.83 -1.77 -46.15
CA ILE A 186 29.65 -0.88 -46.14
C ILE A 186 28.47 -1.60 -45.49
N ILE A 187 28.27 -2.87 -45.82
CA ILE A 187 27.09 -3.64 -45.41
C ILE A 187 27.17 -4.02 -43.93
N PHE A 188 28.34 -4.45 -43.45
CA PHE A 188 28.50 -4.97 -42.09
C PHE A 188 28.24 -3.93 -40.99
N PRO A 189 28.84 -2.71 -41.01
CA PRO A 189 28.55 -1.70 -39.98
C PRO A 189 27.10 -1.21 -40.04
N GLY A 190 26.49 -1.12 -41.23
CA GLY A 190 25.08 -0.76 -41.37
C GLY A 190 24.15 -1.74 -40.66
N ILE A 191 24.37 -3.05 -40.83
CA ILE A 191 23.60 -4.10 -40.14
C ILE A 191 23.79 -4.02 -38.62
N VAL A 192 25.02 -3.81 -38.13
CA VAL A 192 25.30 -3.70 -36.69
C VAL A 192 24.59 -2.51 -36.07
N VAL A 193 24.57 -1.34 -36.73
CA VAL A 193 23.87 -0.14 -36.25
C VAL A 193 22.35 -0.36 -36.20
N VAL A 194 21.77 -1.01 -37.20
CA VAL A 194 20.33 -1.31 -37.23
C VAL A 194 19.94 -2.29 -36.11
N LEU A 195 20.72 -3.36 -35.91
CA LEU A 195 20.48 -4.33 -34.84
C LEU A 195 20.63 -3.70 -33.45
N ALA A 196 21.62 -2.84 -33.27
CA ALA A 196 21.81 -2.05 -32.05
C ALA A 196 20.60 -1.16 -31.75
N GLY A 197 20.09 -0.44 -32.77
CA GLY A 197 18.89 0.39 -32.65
C GLY A 197 17.66 -0.42 -32.24
N LEU A 198 17.42 -1.56 -32.90
CA LEU A 198 16.31 -2.45 -32.58
C LEU A 198 16.41 -3.01 -31.15
N MET A 199 17.61 -3.35 -30.69
CA MET A 199 17.83 -3.88 -29.35
C MET A 199 17.57 -2.81 -28.27
N VAL A 200 18.00 -1.57 -28.47
CA VAL A 200 17.72 -0.45 -27.56
C VAL A 200 16.22 -0.15 -27.50
N THR A 201 15.55 -0.10 -28.65
CA THR A 201 14.09 0.10 -28.71
C THR A 201 13.35 -1.05 -28.01
N GLY A 202 13.80 -2.29 -28.19
CA GLY A 202 13.25 -3.45 -27.49
C GLY A 202 13.40 -3.36 -25.97
N ILE A 203 14.57 -2.97 -25.46
CA ILE A 203 14.82 -2.80 -24.02
C ILE A 203 13.98 -1.67 -23.43
N LEU A 204 13.83 -0.57 -24.16
CA LEU A 204 12.97 0.54 -23.73
C LEU A 204 11.50 0.12 -23.70
N ALA A 205 11.02 -0.55 -24.75
CA ALA A 205 9.66 -1.06 -24.82
C ALA A 205 9.37 -2.10 -23.71
N LEU A 206 10.30 -3.01 -23.44
CA LEU A 206 10.12 -4.03 -22.41
C LEU A 206 10.09 -3.43 -20.99
N ASN A 207 10.95 -2.43 -20.72
CA ASN A 207 10.90 -1.65 -19.48
C ASN A 207 9.61 -0.83 -19.37
N PHE A 208 9.11 -0.32 -20.49
CA PHE A 208 7.84 0.40 -20.54
C PHE A 208 6.67 -0.54 -20.23
N LEU A 209 6.67 -1.77 -20.75
CA LEU A 209 5.65 -2.79 -20.49
C LEU A 209 5.70 -3.36 -19.06
N HIS A 210 6.89 -3.59 -18.48
CA HIS A 210 7.03 -4.32 -17.21
C HIS A 210 6.85 -3.48 -15.94
N GLY A 211 6.58 -2.18 -16.02
CA GLY A 211 6.20 -1.40 -14.84
C GLY A 211 6.81 -0.02 -14.70
N GLY A 212 7.45 0.52 -15.74
CA GLY A 212 8.01 1.88 -15.72
C GLY A 212 7.00 2.98 -15.34
N TRP A 213 5.70 2.76 -15.57
CA TRP A 213 4.65 3.71 -15.19
C TRP A 213 4.22 3.67 -13.73
N LYS A 214 4.26 2.51 -13.06
CA LYS A 214 3.77 2.42 -11.67
C LYS A 214 4.70 3.16 -10.70
N GLY A 215 6.00 2.93 -10.81
CA GLY A 215 6.98 3.59 -9.93
C GLY A 215 7.11 5.09 -10.17
N LEU A 216 6.98 5.53 -11.43
CA LEU A 216 7.10 6.94 -11.78
C LEU A 216 5.82 7.72 -11.42
N ALA A 217 4.64 7.14 -11.64
CA ALA A 217 3.37 7.73 -11.20
C ALA A 217 3.29 7.82 -9.68
N ASP A 218 3.67 6.76 -8.95
CA ASP A 218 3.71 6.80 -7.49
C ASP A 218 4.74 7.83 -7.00
N PHE A 219 5.90 7.96 -7.66
CA PHE A 219 6.92 8.97 -7.31
C PHE A 219 6.50 10.42 -7.61
N PHE A 220 5.72 10.65 -8.68
CA PHE A 220 5.17 11.98 -8.98
C PHE A 220 3.92 12.30 -8.14
N MET A 221 3.16 11.30 -7.72
CA MET A 221 1.95 11.46 -6.91
C MET A 221 2.21 11.45 -5.39
N ASP A 222 3.36 10.96 -4.92
CA ASP A 222 3.77 10.97 -3.50
C ASP A 222 4.51 12.28 -3.10
N ARG A 223 4.45 13.33 -3.93
CA ARG A 223 4.89 14.69 -3.56
C ARG A 223 3.68 15.54 -3.18
N GLY A 224 3.12 15.27 -2.00
CA GLY A 224 2.04 16.05 -1.43
C GLY A 224 1.94 15.82 0.07
N HIS A 225 2.76 16.54 0.82
CA HIS A 225 2.65 16.69 2.27
C HIS A 225 1.23 17.03 2.72
N GLU A 226 0.49 16.12 3.36
CA GLU A 226 -0.54 16.48 4.37
C GLU A 226 -0.70 15.32 5.36
N GLY A 227 -0.09 15.44 6.54
CA GLY A 227 -0.17 14.40 7.59
C GLY A 227 0.84 14.51 8.72
N LEU A 228 1.78 15.47 8.64
CA LEU A 228 2.61 15.88 9.78
C LEU A 228 2.03 17.16 10.42
N THR A 229 0.75 17.15 10.75
CA THR A 229 0.31 17.93 11.92
C THR A 229 0.69 17.08 13.14
N PRO A 230 1.65 17.49 13.98
CA PRO A 230 1.90 16.78 15.22
C PRO A 230 0.58 16.81 16.01
N ASP A 231 0.09 15.63 16.39
CA ASP A 231 -1.04 15.52 17.30
C ASP A 231 -0.74 16.36 18.56
N PRO A 232 -1.46 17.46 18.82
CA PRO A 232 -1.18 18.31 19.98
C PRO A 232 -1.44 17.58 21.31
N SER A 233 -2.12 16.43 21.29
CA SER A 233 -2.34 15.58 22.47
C SER A 233 -1.18 14.62 22.78
N ALA A 234 -0.20 14.49 21.88
CA ALA A 234 0.97 13.64 22.10
C ALA A 234 1.95 14.23 23.15
N TRP A 235 1.95 15.55 23.34
CA TRP A 235 2.76 16.22 24.37
C TRP A 235 2.13 16.20 25.77
N THR A 236 0.81 16.08 25.90
CA THR A 236 0.12 16.11 27.20
C THR A 236 0.09 14.77 27.93
N ARG A 237 0.52 13.67 27.30
CA ARG A 237 0.44 12.32 27.91
C ARG A 237 1.69 11.86 28.69
N LYS A 238 2.73 12.69 28.82
CA LYS A 238 4.00 12.29 29.46
C LYS A 238 4.24 12.83 30.89
N THR A 239 3.37 13.65 31.47
CA THR A 239 3.64 14.27 32.79
C THR A 239 2.86 13.69 33.97
N THR A 240 1.98 12.68 33.79
CA THR A 240 1.10 12.19 34.87
C THR A 240 1.44 10.79 35.41
N ARG A 241 2.70 10.33 35.28
CA ARG A 241 3.09 9.02 35.84
C ARG A 241 4.43 9.06 36.59
N THR A 242 4.51 9.94 37.59
CA THR A 242 5.57 9.89 38.61
C THR A 242 4.95 10.28 39.96
N GLY A 243 4.44 9.30 40.70
CA GLY A 243 3.76 9.57 41.96
C GLY A 243 3.05 8.33 42.52
N GLY A 244 3.81 7.28 42.78
CA GLY A 244 3.29 6.01 43.31
C GLY A 244 4.32 5.26 44.14
N ARG A 245 4.57 5.79 45.34
CA ARG A 245 5.11 5.14 46.55
C ARG A 245 5.21 3.60 46.47
N THR A 246 6.45 3.09 46.49
CA THR A 246 6.76 1.80 47.13
C THR A 246 7.15 2.07 48.58
N ARG A 247 6.22 1.81 49.50
CA ARG A 247 6.48 1.54 50.92
C ARG A 247 6.50 0.01 51.06
N TRP A 248 7.66 -0.55 51.38
CA TRP A 248 7.78 -1.92 51.88
C TRP A 248 8.10 -1.83 53.37
N ILE A 249 7.27 -2.50 54.17
CA ILE A 249 7.61 -2.99 55.52
C ILE A 249 8.35 -4.31 55.32
#